data_AF-A0A7S2TTJ7-F1
#
_entry.id   AF-A0A7S2TTJ7-F1
#
_cell.length_a   1.000
_cell.length_b   1.000
_cell.length_c   1.000
_cell.angle_alpha   90.00
_cell.angle_beta   90.00
_cell.angle_gamma   90.00
#
_symmetry.space_group_name_H-M   'P 1'
#
loop_
_entity.id
_entity.type
_entity.pdbx_description
1 polymer ?
#
loop_
_entity_poly.entity_id
_entity_poly.type
_entity_poly.pdbx_seq_one_letter_code
_entity_poly.pdbx_strand_id
1 'polypeptide(L)'
;TVKKHTHFCHRRRIGQSPKNTMTYKTEHPFARRQAEALKIRAKYPDRIPVICEKTQKSDITQIDKKKYLVPANLTVGQFVHVVRKRIKLTAEKAIFLFVNNTLPSTGINSYMPVQII
;
A
#
# COMPACT_ATOMS: atom_id res chain seq x y z
N THR A 1 12.74 -30.98 -45.80
CA THR A 1 12.87 -31.34 -44.38
C THR A 1 14.08 -30.60 -43.81
N VAL A 2 13.88 -29.68 -42.85
CA VAL A 2 14.80 -29.08 -41.82
C VAL A 2 14.14 -27.75 -41.38
N LYS A 3 13.25 -27.74 -40.39
CA LYS A 3 13.45 -27.41 -38.95
C LYS A 3 14.13 -26.05 -38.63
N LYS A 4 13.28 -25.10 -38.19
CA LYS A 4 13.38 -24.16 -37.04
C LYS A 4 14.52 -23.12 -37.04
N HIS A 5 14.16 -21.85 -36.88
CA HIS A 5 14.64 -20.96 -35.80
C HIS A 5 13.74 -19.71 -35.71
N THR A 6 12.71 -19.79 -34.86
CA THR A 6 11.91 -18.63 -34.44
C THR A 6 12.61 -17.96 -33.27
N HIS A 7 13.22 -16.79 -33.48
CA HIS A 7 13.62 -15.89 -32.41
C HIS A 7 12.38 -15.20 -31.83
N PHE A 8 11.77 -15.83 -30.83
CA PHE A 8 10.62 -15.28 -30.12
C PHE A 8 11.11 -14.45 -28.92
N CYS A 9 11.38 -13.16 -29.16
CA CYS A 9 11.65 -12.18 -28.12
C CYS A 9 10.39 -12.00 -27.25
N HIS A 10 10.43 -12.50 -26.01
CA HIS A 10 9.38 -12.25 -25.02
C HIS A 10 9.45 -10.80 -24.53
N ARG A 11 8.75 -9.91 -25.24
CA ARG A 11 8.42 -8.57 -24.74
C ARG A 11 7.57 -8.76 -23.48
N ARG A 12 8.15 -8.50 -22.29
CA ARG A 12 7.43 -8.49 -21.01
C ARG A 12 6.25 -7.52 -21.17
N ARG A 13 5.03 -8.05 -21.21
CA ARG A 13 3.83 -7.23 -20.99
C ARG A 13 3.95 -6.70 -19.57
N ILE A 14 4.16 -5.40 -19.44
CA ILE A 14 3.95 -4.67 -18.20
C ILE A 14 2.49 -4.94 -17.83
N GLY A 15 2.30 -5.84 -16.87
CA GLY A 15 0.99 -6.29 -16.42
C GLY A 15 0.17 -5.08 -16.01
N GLN A 16 -1.04 -5.01 -16.56
CA GLN A 16 -2.03 -4.00 -16.22
C GLN A 16 -2.12 -3.87 -14.70
N SER A 17 -1.88 -2.66 -14.19
CA SER A 17 -2.01 -2.34 -12.77
C SER A 17 -3.40 -2.77 -12.29
N PRO A 18 -3.53 -3.54 -11.20
CA PRO A 18 -4.83 -3.90 -10.68
C PRO A 18 -5.63 -2.62 -10.37
N LYS A 19 -6.84 -2.51 -10.92
CA LYS A 19 -7.79 -1.47 -10.52
C LYS A 19 -8.10 -1.69 -9.04
N ASN A 20 -7.42 -0.95 -8.17
CA ASN A 20 -7.66 -0.95 -6.74
C ASN A 20 -9.04 -0.31 -6.49
N THR A 21 -10.04 -1.13 -6.22
CA THR A 21 -11.34 -0.69 -5.69
C THR A 21 -11.13 -0.27 -4.23
N MET A 22 -10.75 0.99 -4.02
CA MET A 22 -10.50 1.52 -2.68
C MET A 22 -11.82 1.76 -1.93
N THR A 23 -12.18 0.84 -1.04
CA THR A 23 -13.47 0.85 -0.31
C THR A 23 -13.63 2.10 0.54
N TYR A 24 -12.56 2.58 1.15
CA TYR A 24 -12.60 3.79 1.97
C TYR A 24 -12.95 5.05 1.18
N LYS A 25 -12.43 5.19 -0.06
CA LYS A 25 -12.71 6.35 -0.91
C LYS A 25 -14.16 6.42 -1.36
N THR A 26 -14.76 5.26 -1.60
CA THR A 26 -16.14 5.16 -2.07
C THR A 26 -17.13 5.39 -0.94
N GLU A 27 -16.83 4.92 0.27
CA GLU A 27 -17.69 5.09 1.45
C GLU A 27 -17.63 6.52 2.03
N HIS A 28 -16.48 7.19 1.93
CA HIS A 28 -16.25 8.49 2.57
C HIS A 28 -15.97 9.58 1.52
N PRO A 29 -16.84 10.60 1.39
CA PRO A 29 -16.61 11.74 0.50
C PRO A 29 -15.28 12.44 0.80
N PHE A 30 -14.65 13.02 -0.23
CA PHE A 30 -13.35 13.67 -0.11
C PHE A 30 -13.31 14.75 0.99
N ALA A 31 -14.34 15.61 1.06
CA ALA A 31 -14.42 16.67 2.07
C ALA A 31 -14.39 16.13 3.51
N ARG A 32 -15.08 15.01 3.78
CA ARG A 32 -15.08 14.34 5.09
C ARG A 32 -13.70 13.78 5.42
N ARG A 33 -13.06 13.10 4.46
CA ARG A 33 -11.72 12.51 4.65
C ARG A 33 -10.66 13.58 4.89
N GLN A 34 -10.73 14.70 4.15
CA GLN A 34 -9.83 15.83 4.33
C GLN A 34 -10.01 16.48 5.71
N ALA A 35 -11.24 16.75 6.13
CA ALA A 35 -11.52 17.33 7.44
C ALA A 35 -11.05 16.42 8.60
N GLU A 36 -11.28 15.10 8.50
CA GLU A 36 -10.81 14.13 9.49
C GLU A 36 -9.27 14.09 9.55
N ALA A 37 -8.60 14.02 8.40
CA ALA A 37 -7.15 14.00 8.33
C ALA A 37 -6.53 15.28 8.91
N LEU A 38 -7.08 16.46 8.58
CA LEU A 38 -6.63 17.74 9.13
C LEU A 38 -6.81 17.81 10.64
N LYS A 39 -7.97 17.37 11.16
CA LYS A 39 -8.23 17.33 12.61
C LYS A 39 -7.25 16.43 13.34
N ILE A 40 -6.94 15.25 12.80
CA ILE A 40 -5.99 14.31 13.40
C ILE A 40 -4.55 14.85 13.34
N ARG A 41 -4.15 15.47 12.23
CA ARG A 41 -2.83 16.10 12.11
C ARG A 41 -2.67 17.30 13.05
N ALA A 42 -3.72 18.09 13.28
CA ALA A 42 -3.70 19.16 14.26
C ALA A 42 -3.56 18.63 15.70
N LYS A 43 -4.17 17.47 16.01
CA LYS A 43 -4.06 16.82 17.32
C LYS A 43 -2.71 16.12 17.55
N TYR A 44 -2.12 15.56 16.49
CA TYR A 44 -0.87 14.81 16.55
C TYR A 44 0.05 15.24 15.39
N PRO A 45 0.79 16.36 15.55
CA PRO A 45 1.59 16.95 14.47
C PRO A 45 2.71 16.03 13.97
N ASP A 46 3.30 15.24 14.87
CA ASP A 46 4.40 14.32 14.54
C ASP A 46 3.93 12.97 13.99
N ARG A 47 2.63 12.83 13.71
CA ARG A 47 2.05 11.57 13.23
C ARG A 47 1.24 11.76 11.95
N ILE A 48 1.32 10.75 11.11
CA ILE A 48 0.74 10.70 9.78
C ILE A 48 -0.42 9.68 9.80
N PRO A 49 -1.67 10.11 9.51
CA PRO A 49 -2.78 9.19 9.34
C PRO A 49 -2.63 8.44 8.01
N VAL A 50 -2.60 7.10 8.07
CA VAL A 50 -2.48 6.20 6.92
C VAL A 50 -3.66 5.25 6.89
N ILE A 51 -4.27 5.08 5.72
CA ILE A 51 -5.31 4.07 5.50
C ILE A 51 -4.69 2.91 4.72
N CYS A 52 -4.84 1.70 5.24
CA CYS A 52 -4.38 0.47 4.60
C CYS A 52 -5.55 -0.45 4.34
N GLU A 53 -5.66 -0.89 3.09
CA GLU A 53 -6.68 -1.84 2.65
C GLU A 53 -6.02 -3.03 1.98
N LYS A 54 -6.60 -4.22 2.16
CA LYS A 54 -6.20 -5.38 1.39
C LYS A 54 -6.75 -5.27 -0.03
N THR A 55 -5.97 -5.72 -1.01
CA THR A 55 -6.48 -5.87 -2.37
C THR A 55 -7.38 -7.10 -2.46
N GLN A 56 -8.42 -7.07 -3.29
CA GLN A 56 -9.37 -8.17 -3.44
C GLN A 56 -8.72 -9.48 -3.91
N LYS A 57 -7.59 -9.38 -4.62
CA LYS A 57 -6.85 -10.52 -5.19
C LYS A 57 -5.78 -11.10 -4.26
N SER A 58 -5.78 -10.73 -2.99
CA SER A 58 -4.75 -11.18 -2.04
C SER A 58 -5.28 -12.23 -1.08
N ASP A 59 -4.49 -13.29 -0.89
CA ASP A 59 -4.75 -14.40 0.05
C ASP A 59 -4.41 -14.05 1.50
N ILE A 60 -4.28 -12.76 1.81
CA ILE A 60 -4.03 -12.29 3.17
C ILE A 60 -5.34 -12.28 3.96
N THR A 61 -5.19 -12.56 5.26
CA THR A 61 -6.25 -12.43 6.26
C THR A 61 -6.83 -11.02 6.26
N GLN A 62 -8.09 -10.90 6.67
CA GLN A 62 -8.75 -9.61 6.76
C GLN A 62 -8.04 -8.71 7.78
N ILE A 63 -7.84 -7.44 7.43
CA ILE A 63 -7.19 -6.45 8.29
C ILE A 63 -8.26 -5.83 9.21
N ASP A 64 -8.15 -6.06 10.52
CA ASP A 64 -9.12 -5.54 11.50
C ASP A 64 -9.09 -4.01 11.60
N LYS A 65 -7.90 -3.41 11.55
CA LYS A 65 -7.70 -1.96 11.64
C LYS A 65 -7.15 -1.44 10.32
N LYS A 66 -7.97 -0.72 9.57
CA LYS A 66 -7.58 -0.07 8.31
C LYS A 66 -6.91 1.30 8.54
N LYS A 67 -7.20 1.98 9.66
CA LYS A 67 -6.66 3.31 9.99
C LYS A 67 -5.45 3.19 10.93
N TYR A 68 -4.32 3.74 10.52
CA TYR A 68 -3.05 3.76 11.26
C TYR A 68 -2.62 5.20 11.51
N LEU A 69 -1.96 5.42 12.66
CA LEU A 69 -1.35 6.71 13.00
C LEU A 69 0.15 6.47 13.14
N VAL A 70 0.89 6.71 12.06
CA VAL A 70 2.30 6.35 11.91
C VAL A 70 3.17 7.54 12.32
N PRO A 71 4.16 7.40 13.20
CA PRO A 71 5.04 8.51 13.54
C PRO A 71 5.95 8.86 12.36
N ALA A 72 6.27 10.14 12.19
CA ALA A 72 6.96 10.65 10.99
C ALA A 72 8.39 10.12 10.79
N ASN A 73 9.01 9.60 11.86
CA ASN A 73 10.35 9.00 11.85
C ASN A 73 10.36 7.50 11.52
N LEU A 74 9.19 6.90 11.29
CA LEU A 74 9.07 5.46 11.04
C LEU A 74 9.21 5.17 9.54
N THR A 75 10.14 4.28 9.20
CA THR A 75 10.41 3.94 7.80
C THR A 75 9.33 3.04 7.22
N VAL A 76 9.20 3.03 5.89
CA VAL A 76 8.27 2.12 5.20
C VAL A 76 8.54 0.65 5.57
N GLY A 77 9.81 0.24 5.68
CA GLY A 77 10.17 -1.11 6.10
C GLY A 77 9.70 -1.46 7.52
N GLN A 78 9.83 -0.53 8.48
CA GLN A 78 9.29 -0.71 9.82
C GLN A 78 7.76 -0.81 9.80
N PHE A 79 7.10 -0.02 8.94
CA PHE A 79 5.65 -0.05 8.82
C PHE A 79 5.16 -1.39 8.25
N VAL A 80 5.85 -1.93 7.24
CA VAL A 80 5.60 -3.29 6.71
C VAL A 80 5.67 -4.32 7.82
N HIS A 81 6.66 -4.23 8.72
CA HIS A 81 6.80 -5.15 9.84
C HIS A 81 5.64 -5.04 10.84
N VAL A 82 5.18 -3.82 11.14
CA VAL A 82 4.00 -3.59 11.98
C VAL A 82 2.76 -4.21 11.37
N VAL A 83 2.52 -3.98 10.07
CA VAL A 83 1.39 -4.57 9.34
C VAL A 83 1.48 -6.10 9.35
N ARG A 84 2.65 -6.68 9.05
CA ARG A 84 2.90 -8.14 9.06
C ARG A 84 2.51 -8.78 10.40
N LYS A 85 2.88 -8.15 11.52
CA LYS A 85 2.50 -8.62 12.87
C LYS A 85 1.00 -8.55 13.11
N ARG A 86 0.30 -7.54 12.59
CA ARG A 86 -1.15 -7.37 12.76
C ARG A 86 -1.96 -8.43 12.00
N ILE A 87 -1.57 -8.73 10.76
CA ILE A 87 -2.24 -9.75 9.94
C ILE A 87 -1.82 -11.19 10.30
N LYS A 88 -0.92 -11.36 11.27
CA LYS A 88 -0.34 -12.66 11.69
C LYS A 88 0.23 -13.46 10.50
N LEU A 89 0.84 -12.76 9.55
CA LEU A 89 1.38 -13.41 8.36
C LEU A 89 2.70 -14.12 8.69
N THR A 90 2.82 -15.37 8.26
CA THR A 90 4.03 -16.18 8.44
C THR A 90 5.21 -15.58 7.67
N ALA A 91 6.44 -15.84 8.15
CA ALA A 91 7.64 -15.28 7.53
C ALA A 91 7.82 -15.72 6.07
N GLU A 92 7.32 -16.91 5.74
CA GLU A 92 7.35 -17.54 4.41
C GLU A 92 6.55 -16.78 3.35
N LYS A 93 5.48 -16.08 3.76
CA LYS A 93 4.63 -15.35 2.83
C LYS A 93 5.16 -13.93 2.62
N ALA A 94 5.28 -13.54 1.35
CA ALA A 94 5.66 -12.18 0.98
C ALA A 94 4.49 -11.21 1.19
N ILE A 95 4.81 -9.97 1.58
CA ILE A 95 3.85 -8.85 1.65
C ILE A 95 4.42 -7.70 0.83
N PHE A 96 3.56 -7.08 0.02
CA PHE A 96 3.90 -5.92 -0.78
C PHE A 96 2.95 -4.77 -0.45
N LEU A 97 3.50 -3.61 -0.11
CA LEU A 97 2.75 -2.37 0.04
C LEU A 97 2.87 -1.56 -1.25
N PHE A 98 1.76 -0.97 -1.68
CA PHE A 98 1.71 -0.11 -2.86
C PHE A 98 1.21 1.27 -2.47
N VAL A 99 1.92 2.31 -2.90
CA VAL A 99 1.51 3.72 -2.81
C VAL A 99 1.47 4.24 -4.23
N ASN A 100 0.33 4.78 -4.69
CA ASN A 100 0.12 5.14 -6.11
C ASN A 100 0.46 4.04 -7.13
N ASN A 101 0.18 2.78 -6.80
CA ASN A 101 0.54 1.62 -7.63
C ASN A 101 2.06 1.42 -7.80
N THR A 102 2.90 2.16 -7.07
CA THR A 102 4.35 1.99 -7.04
C THR A 102 4.76 1.31 -5.73
N LEU A 103 5.80 0.48 -5.80
CA LEU A 103 6.45 -0.05 -4.60
C LEU A 103 7.31 1.08 -4.00
N PRO A 104 6.96 1.60 -2.82
CA PRO A 104 7.80 2.59 -2.16
C PRO A 104 9.16 1.95 -1.81
N SER A 105 10.25 2.70 -2.02
CA SER A 105 11.57 2.24 -1.62
C SER A 105 11.63 2.04 -0.10
N THR A 106 12.05 0.86 0.34
CA THR A 106 12.03 0.44 1.75
C THR A 106 13.02 1.19 2.64
N GLY A 107 13.98 1.91 2.03
CA GLY A 107 15.07 2.59 2.72
C GLY A 107 15.00 4.12 2.79
N ILE A 108 13.96 4.76 2.25
CA ILE A 108 13.92 6.23 2.18
C ILE A 108 13.01 6.79 3.28
N ASN A 109 13.57 7.68 4.13
CA ASN A 109 12.82 8.63 4.96
C ASN A 109 12.27 9.77 4.08
N SER A 110 11.67 9.43 2.93
CA SER A 110 11.00 10.42 2.12
C SER A 110 9.72 10.73 2.86
N TYR A 111 9.56 11.99 3.27
CA TYR A 111 8.27 12.56 3.64
C TYR A 111 7.25 12.01 2.66
N MET A 112 6.45 11.04 3.09
CA MET A 112 5.38 10.50 2.26
C MET A 112 4.39 11.66 2.16
N PRO A 113 4.25 12.35 1.02
CA PRO A 113 3.17 13.31 0.88
C PRO A 113 1.91 12.51 1.16
N VAL A 114 1.24 12.86 2.26
CA VAL A 114 0.15 12.09 2.84
C VAL A 114 -0.95 12.03 1.80
N GLN A 115 -0.97 10.96 1.02
CA GLN A 115 -2.09 10.67 0.18
C GLN A 115 -3.12 10.02 1.06
N ILE A 116 -4.02 10.88 1.50
CA ILE A 116 -5.39 10.53 1.79
C ILE A 116 -5.83 9.63 0.64
N ILE A 117 -5.95 8.32 0.92
CA ILE A 117 -6.73 7.43 0.08
C ILE A 117 -8.13 8.03 0.08
#